data_AF-A0A150XDV8-F1
#
_entry.id   AF-A0A150XDV8-F1
#
_cell.length_a   1.000
_cell.length_b   1.000
_cell.length_c   1.000
_cell.angle_alpha   90.00
_cell.angle_beta   90.00
_cell.angle_gamma   90.00
#
_symmetry.space_group_name_H-M   'P 1'
#
loop_
_entity.id
_entity.type
_entity.pdbx_description
1 polymer ?
#
loop_
_entity_poly.entity_id
_entity_poly.type
_entity_poly.pdbx_seq_one_letter_code
_entity_poly.pdbx_strand_id
1 'polypeptide(L)'
;MYVNWTTGDKTVFRFIYTHPEEKNIADDELSETFWIEIPSDVTAFSGNQQADSDIEVYYTRSCYCYFEAFEFEEFNVSGTKKNNGTWDVSFSMKAKSPSYNEVYELEDSGTYFLSQMN
;
A
#
# COMPACT_ATOMS: atom_id res chain seq x y z
N MET A 1 -8.04 -29.70 12.87
CA MET A 1 -7.28 -28.50 13.27
C MET A 1 -8.01 -27.31 12.69
N TYR A 2 -8.53 -26.41 13.52
CA TYR A 2 -9.22 -25.21 13.06
C TYR A 2 -8.30 -24.01 13.30
N VAL A 3 -8.17 -23.15 12.31
CA VAL A 3 -7.44 -21.89 12.43
C VAL A 3 -8.36 -20.89 13.12
N ASN A 4 -7.95 -20.40 14.29
CA ASN A 4 -8.63 -19.28 14.94
C ASN A 4 -8.07 -17.99 14.36
N TRP A 5 -8.92 -17.22 13.68
CA TRP A 5 -8.60 -15.88 13.20
C TRP A 5 -9.08 -14.86 14.25
N THR A 6 -8.19 -13.99 14.68
CA THR A 6 -8.53 -12.83 15.52
C THR A 6 -8.41 -11.57 14.68
N THR A 7 -9.31 -10.61 14.90
CA THR A 7 -9.18 -9.28 14.29
C THR A 7 -7.85 -8.65 14.73
N GLY A 8 -7.09 -8.13 13.77
CA GLY A 8 -5.88 -7.38 14.04
C GLY A 8 -6.17 -6.05 14.75
N ASP A 9 -5.14 -5.45 15.34
CA ASP A 9 -5.17 -4.18 16.06
C ASP A 9 -4.85 -2.96 15.17
N LYS A 10 -4.61 -3.19 13.88
CA LYS A 10 -4.32 -2.17 12.86
C LYS A 10 -5.43 -2.05 11.83
N THR A 11 -5.55 -0.86 11.25
CA THR A 11 -6.30 -0.64 10.01
C THR A 11 -5.31 -0.65 8.85
N VAL A 12 -5.58 -1.44 7.82
CA VAL A 12 -4.70 -1.58 6.65
C VAL A 12 -5.42 -1.11 5.39
N PHE A 13 -4.80 -0.20 4.66
CA PHE A 13 -5.19 0.18 3.30
C PHE A 13 -4.28 -0.52 2.32
N ARG A 14 -4.86 -1.16 1.30
CA ARG A 14 -4.12 -1.86 0.25
C ARG A 14 -4.51 -1.32 -1.11
N PHE A 15 -3.52 -0.83 -1.83
CA PHE A 15 -3.64 -0.34 -3.20
C PHE A 15 -2.96 -1.34 -4.11
N ILE A 16 -3.66 -1.80 -5.14
CA ILE A 16 -3.12 -2.73 -6.14
C ILE A 16 -3.24 -2.05 -7.49
N TYR A 17 -2.11 -1.79 -8.13
CA TYR A 17 -2.03 -1.34 -9.50
C TYR A 17 -1.55 -2.50 -10.38
N THR A 18 -2.44 -3.02 -11.22
CA THR A 18 -2.09 -4.05 -12.21
C THR A 18 -1.80 -3.34 -13.53
N HIS A 19 -0.58 -3.52 -14.04
CA HIS A 19 -0.18 -2.96 -15.32
C HIS A 19 -1.02 -3.56 -16.46
N PRO A 20 -1.33 -2.76 -17.50
CA PRO A 20 -2.04 -3.28 -18.66
C PRO A 20 -1.18 -4.28 -19.44
N GLU A 21 -1.82 -5.29 -20.03
CA GLU A 21 -1.16 -6.25 -20.92
C GLU A 21 -0.57 -5.53 -22.15
N GLU A 22 0.72 -5.71 -22.38
CA GLU A 22 1.40 -5.37 -23.61
C GLU A 22 1.53 -6.61 -24.49
N LYS A 23 0.67 -6.71 -25.51
CA LYS A 23 0.54 -7.88 -26.42
C LYS A 23 1.83 -8.45 -27.03
N ASN A 24 2.94 -7.71 -27.00
CA ASN A 24 4.22 -8.12 -27.58
C ASN A 24 5.32 -8.38 -26.55
N ILE A 25 5.02 -8.28 -25.25
CA ILE A 25 5.94 -8.58 -24.16
C ILE A 25 5.35 -9.78 -23.41
N ALA A 26 6.08 -10.90 -23.38
CA ALA A 26 5.63 -12.06 -22.64
C ALA A 26 5.93 -11.87 -21.14
N ASP A 27 5.00 -12.30 -20.27
CA ASP A 27 5.16 -12.27 -18.80
C ASP A 27 5.37 -10.86 -18.24
N ASP A 28 4.69 -9.87 -18.84
CA ASP A 28 4.70 -8.46 -18.44
C ASP A 28 3.59 -8.11 -17.42
N GLU A 29 2.81 -9.11 -17.02
CA GLU A 29 1.72 -9.04 -16.06
C GLU A 29 2.27 -8.76 -14.65
N LEU A 30 2.65 -7.50 -14.44
CA LEU A 30 3.15 -6.96 -13.21
C LEU A 30 1.99 -6.35 -12.41
N SER A 31 1.92 -6.69 -11.13
CA SER A 31 1.12 -5.94 -10.17
C SER A 31 2.01 -5.27 -9.12
N GLU A 32 1.73 -4.02 -8.85
CA GLU A 32 2.35 -3.23 -7.81
C GLU A 32 1.38 -3.12 -6.65
N THR A 33 1.85 -3.35 -5.43
CA THR A 33 1.02 -3.25 -4.24
C THR A 33 1.67 -2.33 -3.22
N PHE A 34 0.89 -1.36 -2.74
CA PHE A 34 1.27 -0.44 -1.68
C PHE A 34 0.33 -0.61 -0.49
N TRP A 35 0.91 -0.77 0.69
CA TRP A 35 0.18 -0.93 1.95
C TRP A 35 0.47 0.26 2.87
N ILE A 36 -0.57 0.70 3.56
CA ILE A 36 -0.51 1.68 4.64
C ILE A 36 -1.18 1.06 5.85
N GLU A 37 -0.44 0.88 6.93
CA GLU A 37 -0.96 0.40 8.20
C GLU A 37 -0.99 1.53 9.23
N ILE A 38 -2.11 1.66 9.95
CA ILE A 38 -2.32 2.68 10.97
C ILE A 38 -2.92 2.06 12.25
N PRO A 39 -2.82 2.72 13.41
CA PRO A 39 -3.57 2.32 14.59
C PRO A 39 -5.08 2.25 14.32
N SER A 40 -5.79 1.29 14.92
CA SER A 40 -7.22 1.07 14.64
C SER A 40 -8.17 2.12 15.24
N ASP A 41 -7.70 2.93 16.18
CA ASP A 41 -8.48 3.90 16.95
C ASP A 41 -8.42 5.34 16.40
N VAL A 42 -7.59 5.60 15.39
CA VAL A 42 -7.48 6.93 14.79
C VAL A 42 -8.58 7.20 13.76
N THR A 43 -8.93 8.48 13.62
CA THR A 43 -9.90 8.96 12.62
C THR A 43 -9.26 9.79 11.52
N ALA A 44 -7.98 10.10 11.64
CA ALA A 44 -7.17 10.74 10.62
C ALA A 44 -5.70 10.36 10.82
N PHE A 45 -4.93 10.37 9.73
CA PHE A 45 -3.50 10.12 9.75
C PHE A 45 -2.79 10.97 8.70
N SER A 46 -1.53 11.27 8.96
CA SER A 46 -0.61 11.88 8.00
C SER A 46 0.79 11.39 8.34
N GLY A 47 1.51 10.88 7.36
CA GLY A 47 2.85 10.34 7.53
C GLY A 47 3.71 10.66 6.32
N ASN A 48 5.01 10.78 6.55
CA ASN A 48 6.01 10.86 5.51
C ASN A 48 7.29 10.19 5.98
N GLN A 49 8.33 10.16 5.14
CA GLN A 49 9.60 9.51 5.45
C GLN A 49 10.39 10.13 6.63
N GLN A 50 9.95 11.27 7.17
CA GLN A 50 10.56 11.92 8.32
C GLN A 50 9.68 11.75 9.57
N ALA A 51 10.30 11.15 10.61
CA ALA A 51 9.86 10.97 12.00
C ALA A 51 9.20 9.62 12.37
N ASP A 52 9.40 9.24 13.64
CA ASP A 52 8.69 8.19 14.39
C ASP A 52 7.17 8.39 14.21
N SER A 53 6.59 7.54 13.37
CA SER A 53 5.16 7.50 13.11
C SER A 53 4.68 6.09 13.42
N ASP A 54 3.51 5.96 14.05
CA ASP A 54 2.81 4.66 14.18
C ASP A 54 2.23 4.16 12.85
N ILE A 55 2.55 4.86 11.75
CA ILE A 55 2.17 4.54 10.38
C ILE A 55 3.29 3.71 9.76
N GLU A 56 2.98 2.48 9.37
CA GLU A 56 3.89 1.62 8.62
C GLU A 56 3.46 1.58 7.16
N VAL A 57 4.44 1.62 6.25
CA VAL A 57 4.21 1.53 4.81
C VAL A 57 5.06 0.42 4.21
N TYR A 58 4.50 -0.28 3.23
CA TYR A 58 5.20 -1.34 2.51
C TYR A 58 4.88 -1.25 1.02
N TYR A 59 5.87 -1.50 0.18
CA TYR A 59 5.72 -1.54 -1.27
C TYR A 59 6.35 -2.81 -1.82
N THR A 60 5.64 -3.46 -2.74
CA THR A 60 6.17 -4.58 -3.50
C THR A 60 5.70 -4.54 -4.95
N ARG A 61 6.48 -5.21 -5.78
CA ARG A 61 6.16 -5.51 -7.17
C ARG A 61 6.13 -7.02 -7.28
N SER A 62 5.04 -7.55 -7.83
CA SER A 62 4.84 -8.97 -8.07
C SER A 62 4.72 -9.19 -9.57
N CYS A 63 5.80 -9.70 -10.15
CA CYS A 63 5.76 -10.41 -11.43
C CYS A 63 5.60 -11.91 -11.13
N TYR A 64 5.19 -12.74 -12.09
CA TYR A 64 4.87 -14.16 -11.91
C TYR A 64 5.96 -15.00 -11.19
N CYS A 65 7.22 -14.53 -11.15
CA CYS A 65 8.36 -15.29 -10.64
C CYS A 65 9.22 -14.60 -9.56
N TYR A 66 8.97 -13.34 -9.17
CA TYR A 66 9.92 -12.62 -8.33
C TYR A 66 9.26 -11.62 -7.37
N PHE A 67 9.76 -11.62 -6.14
CA PHE A 67 9.41 -10.67 -5.08
C PHE A 67 10.70 -10.09 -4.52
N GLU A 68 10.80 -8.77 -4.50
CA GLU A 68 11.87 -8.06 -3.79
C GLU A 68 11.29 -7.02 -2.85
N ALA A 69 12.05 -6.73 -1.79
CA ALA A 69 11.77 -5.63 -0.89
C ALA A 69 12.38 -4.35 -1.47
N PHE A 70 11.57 -3.31 -1.57
CA PHE A 70 11.98 -2.00 -2.06
C PHE A 70 12.34 -1.08 -0.91
N GLU A 71 13.30 -0.19 -1.12
CA GLU A 71 13.68 0.84 -0.16
C GLU A 71 13.02 2.17 -0.54
N PHE A 72 12.26 2.78 0.38
CA PHE A 72 11.64 4.08 0.12
C PHE A 72 12.69 5.20 0.10
N GLU A 73 12.65 6.03 -0.93
CA GLU A 73 13.36 7.31 -0.99
C GLU A 73 12.50 8.46 -0.45
N GLU A 74 11.21 8.41 -0.75
CA GLU A 74 10.21 9.32 -0.22
C GLU A 74 8.85 8.61 -0.14
N PHE A 75 8.05 8.94 0.86
CA PHE A 75 6.61 8.72 0.80
C PHE A 75 5.87 9.84 1.52
N ASN A 76 4.64 10.09 1.09
CA ASN A 76 3.66 10.92 1.76
C ASN A 76 2.33 10.17 1.76
N VAL A 77 1.73 9.98 2.93
CA VAL A 77 0.45 9.30 3.10
C VAL A 77 -0.46 10.14 3.97
N SER A 78 -1.75 10.17 3.66
CA SER A 78 -2.74 10.83 4.50
C SER A 78 -4.10 10.21 4.33
N GLY A 79 -4.92 10.33 5.36
CA GLY A 79 -6.31 9.93 5.26
C GLY A 79 -7.19 10.47 6.36
N THR A 80 -8.49 10.50 6.10
CA THR A 80 -9.51 10.95 7.05
C THR A 80 -10.76 10.10 6.94
N LYS A 81 -11.21 9.58 8.08
CA LYS A 81 -12.44 8.81 8.22
C LYS A 81 -13.64 9.74 8.05
N LYS A 82 -14.62 9.27 7.28
CA LYS A 82 -15.90 9.92 7.04
C LYS A 82 -16.98 9.37 7.97
N ASN A 83 -18.04 10.15 8.17
CA ASN A 83 -19.15 9.80 9.07
C ASN A 83 -19.89 8.51 8.66
N ASN A 84 -19.84 8.13 7.38
CA ASN A 84 -20.43 6.90 6.84
C ASN A 84 -19.49 5.67 6.98
N GLY A 85 -18.35 5.81 7.67
CA GLY A 85 -17.38 4.72 7.87
C GLY A 85 -16.39 4.51 6.71
N THR A 86 -16.47 5.30 5.64
CA THR A 86 -15.46 5.30 4.57
C THR A 86 -14.27 6.16 4.93
N TRP A 87 -13.19 6.05 4.18
CA TRP A 87 -11.99 6.86 4.34
C TRP A 87 -11.67 7.57 3.05
N ASP A 88 -11.34 8.86 3.09
CA ASP A 88 -10.58 9.45 1.99
C ASP A 88 -9.11 9.23 2.28
N VAL A 89 -8.38 8.64 1.34
CA VAL A 89 -6.96 8.31 1.47
C VAL A 89 -6.22 8.82 0.23
N SER A 90 -5.05 9.41 0.45
CA SER A 90 -4.15 9.85 -0.60
C SER A 90 -2.73 9.45 -0.25
N PHE A 91 -1.96 9.03 -1.26
CA PHE A 91 -0.54 8.79 -1.10
C PHE A 91 0.26 9.16 -2.35
N SER A 92 1.55 9.40 -2.13
CA SER A 92 2.59 9.37 -3.15
C SER A 92 3.83 8.71 -2.58
N MET A 93 4.56 7.96 -3.39
CA MET A 93 5.78 7.31 -2.96
C MET A 93 6.81 7.19 -4.08
N LYS A 94 8.08 7.13 -3.68
CA LYS A 94 9.23 6.80 -4.52
C LYS A 94 10.03 5.71 -3.82
N ALA A 95 10.31 4.62 -4.52
CA ALA A 95 11.05 3.49 -3.97
C ALA A 95 12.08 2.96 -4.95
N LYS A 96 13.19 2.45 -4.44
CA LYS A 96 14.29 1.85 -5.22
C LYS A 96 14.32 0.34 -5.02
N SER A 97 14.62 -0.35 -6.11
CA SER A 97 15.01 -1.75 -6.04
C SER A 97 16.45 -1.86 -5.52
N PRO A 98 16.76 -2.79 -4.60
CA PRO A 98 18.15 -3.08 -4.25
C PRO A 98 18.91 -3.74 -5.42
N SER A 99 18.20 -4.36 -6.35
CA SER A 99 18.74 -5.09 -7.49
C SER A 99 18.95 -4.21 -8.72
N TYR A 100 18.17 -3.15 -8.86
CA TYR A 100 18.16 -2.25 -10.01
C TYR A 100 18.29 -0.80 -9.56
N ASN A 101 19.16 -0.01 -10.20
CA ASN A 101 19.30 1.42 -9.93
C ASN A 101 18.16 2.25 -10.58
N GLU A 102 16.93 1.75 -10.48
CA GLU A 102 15.71 2.35 -11.00
C GLU A 102 14.85 2.83 -9.82
N VAL A 103 14.14 3.95 -10.04
CA VAL A 103 13.19 4.53 -9.08
C VAL A 103 11.79 4.26 -9.59
N TYR A 104 10.96 3.70 -8.73
CA TYR A 104 9.55 3.43 -8.98
C TYR A 104 8.70 4.43 -8.23
N GLU A 105 7.68 4.96 -8.89
CA GLU A 105 6.80 5.97 -8.33
C GLU A 105 5.36 5.47 -8.40
N LEU A 106 4.59 5.71 -7.33
CA LEU A 106 3.16 5.44 -7.31
C LEU A 106 2.45 6.55 -6.55
N GLU A 107 1.32 7.01 -7.07
CA GLU A 107 0.44 7.96 -6.42
C GLU A 107 -1.03 7.62 -6.70
N ASP A 108 -1.88 7.85 -5.72
CA ASP A 108 -3.33 7.75 -5.88
C ASP A 108 -4.05 8.56 -4.79
N SER A 109 -5.32 8.85 -5.06
CA SER A 109 -6.23 9.47 -4.11
C SER A 109 -7.66 8.96 -4.36
N GLY A 110 -8.32 8.49 -3.31
CA GLY A 110 -9.66 7.93 -3.46
C GLY A 110 -10.38 7.69 -2.15
N THR A 111 -11.63 7.22 -2.28
CA THR A 111 -12.46 6.83 -1.14
C THR A 111 -12.43 5.31 -0.96
N TYR A 112 -11.98 4.88 0.23
CA TYR A 112 -11.79 3.50 0.63
C TYR A 112 -12.91 3.04 1.56
N PHE A 113 -13.32 1.79 1.38
CA PHE A 113 -14.24 1.10 2.27
C PHE A 113 -13.45 0.06 3.05
N LEU A 114 -13.60 0.04 4.38
CA LEU A 114 -13.07 -1.05 5.18
C LEU A 114 -13.82 -2.32 4.78
N SER A 115 -13.13 -3.30 4.19
CA SER A 115 -13.74 -4.59 3.91
C SER A 115 -14.13 -5.22 5.25
N GLN A 116 -15.42 -5.32 5.52
CA GLN A 116 -15.88 -6.15 6.63
C GLN A 116 -15.52 -7.59 6.28
N MET A 117 -14.65 -8.21 7.09
CA MET A 117 -14.54 -9.67 7.12
C MET A 117 -15.90 -10.18 7.64
N ASN A 118 -16.78 -10.55 6.73
CA ASN A 118 -17.96 -11.37 7.05
C ASN A 118 -17.51 -12.77 7.46
#